data_AF-A0A381T7R1-F1
#
_entry.id   AF-A0A381T7R1-F1
#
_cell.length_a   1.000
_cell.length_b   1.000
_cell.length_c   1.000
_cell.angle_alpha   90.00
_cell.angle_beta   90.00
_cell.angle_gamma   90.00
#
_symmetry.space_group_name_H-M   'P 1'
#
loop_
_entity.id
_entity.type
_entity.pdbx_description
1 polymer ?
#
loop_
_entity_poly.entity_id
_entity_poly.type
_entity_poly.pdbx_seq_one_letter_code
_entity_poly.pdbx_strand_id
1 'polypeptide(L)' 'MLVGVLFLVFIITLTLVFLRYALNQSITGANEIVTILFIYTTAIGAAVS' A
#
# COMPACT_ATOMS: atom_id res chain seq x y z
N MET A 1 12.60 9.23 -8.68
CA MET A 1 11.13 9.09 -8.87
C MET A 1 10.56 7.82 -8.25
N LEU A 2 11.13 6.62 -8.49
CA LEU A 2 10.60 5.35 -7.98
C LEU A 2 10.55 5.25 -6.44
N VAL A 3 11.57 5.77 -5.74
CA VAL A 3 11.63 5.81 -4.26
C VAL A 3 10.43 6.56 -3.65
N GLY A 4 9.97 7.64 -4.28
CA GLY A 4 8.82 8.40 -3.80
C GLY A 4 7.53 7.60 -3.84
N VAL A 5 7.32 6.80 -4.90
CA VAL A 5 6.15 5.92 -5.05
C VAL A 5 6.18 4.79 -4.03
N LEU A 6 7.33 4.15 -3.82
CA LEU A 6 7.51 3.11 -2.82
C LEU A 6 7.23 3.62 -1.40
N PHE A 7 7.69 4.83 -1.08
CA PHE A 7 7.44 5.47 0.21
C PHE A 7 5.95 5.81 0.40
N LEU A 8 5.26 6.23 -0.66
CA LEU A 8 3.84 6.54 -0.63
C LEU A 8 2.99 5.28 -0.38
N VAL A 9 3.31 4.17 -1.06
CA VAL A 9 2.66 2.86 -0.81
C VAL A 9 2.89 2.41 0.63
N PHE A 10 4.10 2.57 1.15
CA PHE A 10 4.44 2.22 2.54
C PHE A 10 3.60 3.00 3.56
N ILE A 11 3.47 4.32 3.38
CA ILE A 11 2.65 5.18 4.27
C ILE A 11 1.17 4.78 4.21
N ILE A 12 0.61 4.52 3.02
CA ILE A 12 -0.80 4.12 2.89
C ILE A 12 -1.05 2.75 3.55
N THR A 13 -0.15 1.79 3.38
CA THR A 13 -0.25 0.48 4.04
C THR A 13 -0.19 0.62 5.56
N LEU A 14 0.71 1.45 6.10
CA LEU A 14 0.78 1.72 7.54
C LEU A 14 -0.50 2.38 8.08
N THR A 15 -1.05 3.35 7.37
CA THR A 15 -2.33 3.99 7.72
C THR A 15 -3.47 2.98 7.78
N LEU A 16 -3.57 2.07 6.81
CA LEU A 16 -4.64 1.06 6.79
C LEU A 16 -4.47 -0.01 7.89
N VAL A 17 -3.24 -0.44 8.15
CA VAL A 17 -2.90 -1.32 9.28
C VAL A 17 -3.28 -0.64 10.59
N PHE A 18 -2.92 0.63 10.76
CA PHE A 18 -3.27 1.40 11.95
C PHE A 18 -4.79 1.55 12.12
N LEU A 19 -5.53 1.95 11.08
CA LEU A 19 -7.00 2.05 11.14
C LEU A 19 -7.65 0.70 11.52
N ARG A 20 -7.14 -0.39 10.95
CA ARG A 20 -7.70 -1.72 11.20
C ARG A 20 -7.41 -2.24 12.61
N TYR A 21 -6.21 -2.03 13.14
CA TYR A 21 -5.82 -2.59 14.44
C TYR A 21 -6.04 -1.64 15.62
N ALA A 22 -5.87 -0.32 15.45
CA ALA A 22 -6.03 0.66 16.53
C ALA A 22 -7.46 1.17 16.65
N LEU A 23 -8.16 1.35 15.52
CA LEU A 23 -9.52 1.91 15.50
C LEU A 23 -10.61 0.86 15.22
N ASN A 24 -10.24 -0.41 14.95
CA ASN A 24 -11.16 -1.47 14.51
C ASN A 24 -12.07 -1.01 13.34
N GLN A 25 -11.58 -0.06 12.54
CA GLN A 25 -12.28 0.49 11.40
C GLN A 25 -11.55 0.01 10.17
N SER A 26 -12.19 -0.88 9.41
CA SER A 26 -11.69 -1.30 8.12
C SER A 26 -12.52 -0.61 7.05
N ILE A 27 -11.86 0.19 6.21
CA ILE A 27 -12.50 0.72 5.01
C ILE A 27 -12.60 -0.45 4.02
N THR A 28 -13.81 -1.02 3.90
CA THR A 28 -14.12 -2.05 2.89
C THR A 28 -13.74 -1.51 1.50
N GLY A 29 -12.91 -2.25 0.76
CA GLY A 29 -12.33 -1.82 -0.52
C GLY A 29 -10.93 -1.20 -0.43
N ALA A 30 -10.58 -0.47 0.64
CA ALA A 30 -9.24 0.12 0.75
C ALA A 30 -8.14 -0.94 0.94
N ASN A 31 -8.46 -2.04 1.63
CA ASN A 31 -7.60 -3.21 1.76
C ASN A 31 -7.26 -3.85 0.39
N GLU A 32 -8.24 -3.90 -0.50
CA GLU A 32 -8.09 -4.48 -1.84
C GLU A 32 -7.30 -3.53 -2.76
N ILE A 33 -7.60 -2.23 -2.70
CA ILE A 33 -6.86 -1.18 -3.43
C ILE A 33 -5.38 -1.18 -3.03
N VAL A 34 -5.04 -1.28 -1.74
CA VAL A 34 -3.64 -1.36 -1.30
C VAL A 34 -2.96 -2.63 -1.79
N THR A 35 -3.67 -3.76 -1.81
CA THR A 35 -3.12 -5.01 -2.34
C THR A 35 -2.79 -4.88 -3.83
N ILE A 36 -3.69 -4.29 -4.62
CA ILE A 36 -3.48 -4.04 -6.06
C ILE A 36 -2.30 -3.06 -6.27
N LEU A 37 -2.25 -1.96 -5.52
CA LEU A 37 -1.16 -0.97 -5.59
C LEU A 37 0.20 -1.56 -5.21
N PHE A 38 0.22 -2.46 -4.23
CA PHE A 38 1.44 -3.15 -3.80
C PHE A 38 1.95 -4.11 -4.86
N ILE A 39 1.05 -4.90 -5.49
CA ILE A 39 1.41 -5.79 -6.60
C ILE A 39 1.94 -4.97 -7.78
N TYR A 40 1.27 -3.86 -8.14
CA TYR A 40 1.68 -3.02 -9.26
C TYR A 40 3.06 -2.37 -9.03
N THR A 41 3.30 -1.88 -7.82
CA THR A 41 4.59 -1.31 -7.43
C THR A 41 5.69 -2.36 -7.41
N THR A 42 5.41 -3.56 -6.91
CA THR A 42 6.35 -4.69 -6.92
C THR A 42 6.67 -5.14 -8.34
N ALA A 43 5.68 -5.20 -9.24
CA ALA A 43 5.88 -5.55 -10.64
C ALA A 43 6.75 -4.52 -11.38
N ILE A 44 6.54 -3.22 -11.15
CA ILE A 44 7.40 -2.17 -11.70
C ILE A 44 8.81 -2.23 -11.09
N GLY A 45 8.93 -2.46 -9.78
CA GLY A 45 10.23 -2.65 -9.13
C GLY A 45 11.01 -3.84 -9.70
N ALA A 46 10.33 -4.96 -9.98
CA ALA A 46 10.92 -6.15 -10.59
C ALA A 46 11.29 -5.95 -12.06
N ALA A 47 10.53 -5.15 -12.82
CA ALA A 47 10.83 -4.84 -14.22
C ALA A 47 12.00 -3.87 -14.40
N VAL A 48 12.29 -3.06 -13.37
CA VAL A 48 13.43 -2.13 -13.35
C VAL A 48 14.71 -2.79 -12.80
N SER A 49 14.58 -3.93 -12.11
CA SER A 49 15.70 -4.69 -11.52
C SER A 49 16.38 -5.64 -12.49
#